data_AF-A0AAJ4B0R8-F1
#
_entry.id   AF-A0AAJ4B0R8-F1
#
_cell.length_a   1.000
_cell.length_b   1.000
_cell.length_c   1.000
_cell.angle_alpha   90.00
_cell.angle_beta   90.00
_cell.angle_gamma   90.00
#
_symmetry.space_group_name_H-M   'P 1'
#
loop_
_entity.id
_entity.type
_entity.pdbx_description
1 polymer ?
#
loop_
_entity_poly.entity_id
_entity_poly.type
_entity_poly.pdbx_seq_one_letter_code
_entity_poly.pdbx_strand_id
1 'polypeptide(L)'
;MARRTKPLAEYFRVMVTAASLADEINVSRTGWGLARWFEADQHLPRHSVDEKSWRRFLDGHKPHHSRLEKIFAAAPAVKSFFDHPFWAALSLTCTQADSVRILKSFGWIRRQNDRFWFEGPSELSALDRLACLLAMLSCERAPYHHREIGRRLCVEYVDLTSARLWKDHSADLLRLIKMKLEKAVGTLFGVTDVEVPIAFRFWGLVKDDFFRNESIASVRAWPAWREAVYTLNWEDQFRLGDFIKHRNMPLQSQIDEFDRRVYRKVRARMYRALNKARATTPVL
;
A
#
# COMPACT_ATOMS: atom_id res chain seq x y z
N MET A 1 -17.00 18.13 -29.95
CA MET A 1 -16.20 16.94 -29.56
C MET A 1 -15.92 17.01 -28.06
N ALA A 2 -16.58 16.18 -27.25
CA ALA A 2 -16.29 16.11 -25.82
C ALA A 2 -14.86 15.60 -25.62
N ARG A 3 -13.97 16.41 -25.02
CA ARG A 3 -12.64 15.94 -24.60
C ARG A 3 -12.85 14.71 -23.72
N ARG A 4 -12.27 13.56 -24.11
CA ARG A 4 -12.18 12.39 -23.23
C ARG A 4 -11.50 12.86 -21.94
N THR A 5 -12.26 12.95 -20.87
CA THR A 5 -11.75 13.24 -19.53
C THR A 5 -10.74 12.15 -19.19
N LYS A 6 -9.56 12.54 -18.72
CA LYS A 6 -8.54 11.56 -18.31
C LYS A 6 -9.15 10.66 -17.23
N PRO A 7 -8.88 9.34 -17.23
CA PRO A 7 -9.33 8.47 -16.16
C PRO A 7 -8.83 8.98 -14.80
N LEU A 8 -9.68 8.94 -13.77
CA LEU A 8 -9.36 9.45 -12.42
C LEU A 8 -8.03 8.87 -11.87
N ALA A 9 -7.77 7.58 -12.14
CA ALA A 9 -6.52 6.92 -11.75
C ALA A 9 -5.26 7.54 -12.39
N GLU A 10 -5.35 8.06 -13.63
CA GLU A 10 -4.22 8.72 -14.29
C GLU A 10 -4.00 10.13 -13.73
N TYR A 11 -5.07 10.85 -13.38
CA TYR A 11 -4.94 12.14 -12.68
C TYR A 11 -4.28 11.95 -11.32
N PHE A 12 -4.74 10.94 -10.56
CA PHE A 12 -4.19 10.58 -9.27
C PHE A 12 -2.72 10.15 -9.36
N ARG A 13 -2.37 9.28 -10.32
CA ARG A 13 -0.99 8.87 -10.60
C ARG A 13 -0.07 10.08 -10.79
N VAL A 14 -0.49 11.03 -11.62
CA VAL A 14 0.31 12.23 -11.92
C VAL A 14 0.51 13.09 -10.66
N MET A 15 -0.57 13.34 -9.90
CA MET A 15 -0.51 14.12 -8.65
C MET A 15 0.43 13.49 -7.63
N VAL A 16 0.26 12.19 -7.33
CA VAL A 16 1.10 11.48 -6.35
C VAL A 16 2.55 11.38 -6.84
N THR A 17 2.78 11.27 -8.15
CA THR A 17 4.14 11.29 -8.72
C THR A 17 4.81 12.64 -8.54
N ALA A 18 4.10 13.75 -8.73
CA ALA A 18 4.63 15.08 -8.49
C ALA A 18 4.99 15.29 -7.00
N ALA A 19 4.14 14.81 -6.09
CA ALA A 19 4.42 14.82 -4.66
C ALA A 19 5.63 13.93 -4.31
N SER A 20 5.72 12.73 -4.89
CA SER A 20 6.86 11.83 -4.73
C SER A 20 8.16 12.43 -5.26
N LEU A 21 8.10 13.18 -6.36
CA LEU A 21 9.26 13.91 -6.88
C LEU A 21 9.76 14.93 -5.87
N ALA A 22 8.86 15.76 -5.33
CA ALA A 22 9.22 16.78 -4.34
C ALA A 22 9.85 16.17 -3.08
N ASP A 23 9.31 15.04 -2.61
CA ASP A 23 9.88 14.29 -1.49
C ASP A 23 11.28 13.74 -1.81
N GLU A 24 11.45 13.12 -2.99
CA GLU A 24 12.72 12.51 -3.43
C GLU A 24 13.86 13.55 -3.52
N ILE A 25 13.57 14.73 -4.07
CA ILE A 25 14.55 15.81 -4.26
C ILE A 25 14.62 16.75 -3.05
N ASN A 26 13.93 16.42 -1.96
CA ASN A 26 13.88 17.17 -0.70
C ASN A 26 13.49 18.65 -0.83
N VAL A 27 12.45 18.93 -1.61
CA VAL A 27 11.86 20.29 -1.72
C VAL A 27 10.41 20.31 -1.27
N SER A 28 9.92 21.50 -0.94
CA SER A 28 8.50 21.70 -0.66
C SER A 28 7.63 21.26 -1.83
N ARG A 29 6.50 20.58 -1.54
CA ARG A 29 5.48 20.16 -2.53
C ARG A 29 4.67 21.35 -3.07
N THR A 30 5.36 22.33 -3.64
CA THR A 30 4.79 23.55 -4.21
C THR A 30 5.33 23.76 -5.61
N GLY A 31 4.58 24.49 -6.44
CA GLY A 31 5.06 24.83 -7.78
C GLY A 31 6.35 25.64 -7.76
N TRP A 32 6.55 26.48 -6.74
CA TRP A 32 7.79 27.20 -6.52
C TRP A 32 8.97 26.25 -6.26
N GLY A 33 8.85 25.34 -5.28
CA GLY A 33 9.93 24.43 -4.89
C GLY A 33 10.40 23.56 -6.06
N LEU A 34 9.45 22.97 -6.80
CA LEU A 34 9.74 22.16 -7.98
C LEU A 34 10.35 22.99 -9.12
N ALA A 35 9.87 24.22 -9.36
CA ALA A 35 10.44 25.09 -10.38
C ALA A 35 11.89 25.47 -10.07
N ARG A 36 12.19 25.83 -8.81
CA ARG A 36 13.56 26.21 -8.39
C ARG A 36 14.53 25.04 -8.52
N TRP A 37 14.10 23.86 -8.11
CA TRP A 37 14.89 22.65 -8.28
C TRP A 37 15.18 22.40 -9.77
N PHE A 38 14.16 22.46 -10.63
CA PHE A 38 14.34 22.19 -12.05
C PHE A 38 15.25 23.21 -12.74
N GLU A 39 15.22 24.48 -12.33
CA GLU A 39 16.18 25.48 -12.82
C GLU A 39 17.62 25.11 -12.45
N ALA A 40 17.85 24.71 -11.20
CA ALA A 40 19.17 24.32 -10.73
C ALA A 40 19.69 23.06 -11.45
N ASP A 41 18.84 22.02 -11.56
CA ASP A 41 19.14 20.75 -12.22
C ASP A 41 19.46 20.93 -13.72
N GLN A 42 18.75 21.82 -14.39
CA GLN A 42 18.91 22.07 -15.84
C GLN A 42 19.86 23.24 -16.16
N HIS A 43 20.58 23.79 -15.16
CA HIS A 43 21.46 24.95 -15.30
C HIS A 43 20.79 26.17 -15.96
N LEU A 44 19.52 26.42 -15.65
CA LEU A 44 18.75 27.54 -16.17
C LEU A 44 18.89 28.79 -15.29
N PRO A 45 18.70 30.00 -15.83
CA PRO A 45 18.65 31.22 -15.04
C PRO A 45 17.58 31.15 -13.95
N ARG A 46 17.86 31.72 -12.78
CA ARG A 46 16.90 31.81 -11.69
C ARG A 46 15.65 32.57 -12.15
N HIS A 47 14.47 32.04 -11.83
CA HIS A 47 13.15 32.61 -12.19
C HIS A 47 12.80 32.55 -13.68
N SER A 48 13.47 31.71 -14.45
CA SER A 48 13.12 31.44 -15.85
C SER A 48 11.97 30.43 -16.02
N VAL A 49 11.69 29.59 -15.03
CA VAL A 49 10.69 28.53 -15.10
C VAL A 49 9.41 28.92 -14.35
N ASP A 50 8.28 28.94 -15.09
CA ASP A 50 6.96 29.26 -14.55
C ASP A 50 6.42 28.20 -13.58
N GLU A 51 6.17 28.62 -12.35
CA GLU A 51 5.61 27.85 -11.24
C GLU A 51 4.18 27.35 -11.51
N LYS A 52 3.40 28.04 -12.36
CA LYS A 52 2.03 27.64 -12.70
C LYS A 52 2.00 26.27 -13.35
N SER A 53 3.00 25.95 -14.16
CA SER A 53 3.12 24.63 -14.80
C SER A 53 3.36 23.50 -13.79
N TRP A 54 4.10 23.79 -12.72
CA TRP A 54 4.38 22.85 -11.63
C TRP A 54 3.24 22.72 -10.64
N ARG A 55 2.53 23.82 -10.33
CA ARG A 55 1.26 23.75 -9.58
C ARG A 55 0.26 22.84 -10.29
N ARG A 56 0.08 23.03 -11.60
CA ARG A 56 -0.76 22.14 -12.41
C ARG A 56 -0.31 20.68 -12.36
N PHE A 57 1.01 20.41 -12.31
CA PHE A 57 1.50 19.04 -12.18
C PHE A 57 1.14 18.41 -10.83
N LEU A 58 1.29 19.16 -9.75
CA LEU A 58 0.81 18.77 -8.42
C LEU A 58 -0.71 18.57 -8.43
N ASP A 59 -1.45 19.34 -9.22
CA ASP A 59 -2.88 19.16 -9.48
C ASP A 59 -3.13 18.12 -10.61
N GLY A 60 -2.33 17.06 -10.74
CA GLY A 60 -2.63 15.95 -11.66
C GLY A 60 -2.55 16.24 -13.17
N HIS A 61 -2.07 17.41 -13.59
CA HIS A 61 -1.82 17.69 -15.01
C HIS A 61 -0.43 17.25 -15.46
N LYS A 62 -0.40 16.15 -16.22
CA LYS A 62 0.84 15.59 -16.78
C LYS A 62 1.64 16.65 -17.56
N PRO A 63 2.93 16.89 -17.24
CA PRO A 63 3.80 17.76 -18.00
C PRO A 63 4.01 17.24 -19.42
N HIS A 64 4.57 18.09 -20.30
CA HIS A 64 4.99 17.67 -21.63
C HIS A 64 6.00 16.52 -21.55
N HIS A 65 5.98 15.60 -22.52
CA HIS A 65 6.78 14.38 -22.50
C HIS A 65 8.29 14.65 -22.30
N SER A 66 8.85 15.59 -23.06
CA SER A 66 10.25 16.00 -22.93
C SER A 66 10.62 16.54 -21.54
N ARG A 67 9.70 17.18 -20.82
CA ARG A 67 9.93 17.61 -19.44
C ARG A 67 9.90 16.43 -18.47
N LEU A 68 8.98 15.48 -18.66
CA LEU A 68 8.93 14.28 -17.85
C LEU A 68 10.18 13.41 -18.01
N GLU A 69 10.72 13.30 -19.22
CA GLU A 69 11.97 12.57 -19.45
C GLU A 69 13.14 13.19 -18.68
N LYS A 70 13.25 14.52 -18.69
CA LYS A 70 14.25 15.24 -17.88
C LYS A 70 14.06 14.98 -16.38
N ILE A 71 12.82 15.05 -15.89
CA ILE A 71 12.49 14.75 -14.49
C ILE A 71 12.91 13.31 -14.15
N PHE A 72 12.60 12.33 -15.00
CA PHE A 72 12.90 10.93 -14.76
C PHE A 72 14.39 10.60 -14.90
N ALA A 73 15.13 11.32 -15.73
CA ALA A 73 16.57 11.24 -15.79
C ALA A 73 17.21 11.77 -14.50
N ALA A 74 16.69 12.86 -13.94
CA ALA A 74 17.16 13.45 -12.69
C ALA A 74 16.72 12.65 -11.44
N ALA A 75 15.56 11.99 -11.49
CA ALA A 75 15.00 11.22 -10.38
C ALA A 75 14.50 9.82 -10.84
N PRO A 76 15.39 8.82 -10.99
CA PRO A 76 15.03 7.48 -11.47
C PRO A 76 14.04 6.72 -10.57
N ALA A 77 14.06 6.97 -9.26
CA ALA A 77 13.10 6.39 -8.32
C ALA A 77 11.66 6.83 -8.64
N VAL A 78 11.47 8.10 -9.01
CA VAL A 78 10.18 8.68 -9.42
C VAL A 78 9.69 8.05 -10.72
N LYS A 79 10.59 7.73 -11.66
CA LYS A 79 10.24 6.97 -12.87
C LYS A 79 9.73 5.58 -12.51
N SER A 80 10.45 4.86 -11.66
CA SER A 80 10.09 3.51 -11.21
C SER A 80 8.72 3.52 -10.50
N PHE A 81 8.47 4.53 -9.68
CA PHE A 81 7.17 4.77 -9.07
C PHE A 81 6.10 5.10 -10.11
N PHE A 82 6.39 5.97 -11.07
CA PHE A 82 5.46 6.35 -12.12
C PHE A 82 5.08 5.13 -12.96
N ASP A 83 6.01 4.27 -13.33
CA ASP A 83 5.78 3.07 -14.16
C ASP A 83 5.28 1.85 -13.38
N HIS A 84 5.04 2.00 -12.07
CA HIS A 84 4.71 0.88 -11.19
C HIS A 84 3.43 0.12 -11.61
N PRO A 85 3.41 -1.22 -11.57
CA PRO A 85 2.24 -2.03 -11.93
C PRO A 85 0.95 -1.71 -11.15
N PHE A 86 1.09 -1.09 -9.97
CA PHE A 86 -0.02 -0.59 -9.15
C PHE A 86 -1.00 0.28 -9.95
N TRP A 87 -0.51 1.19 -10.80
CA TRP A 87 -1.38 2.11 -11.54
C TRP A 87 -2.26 1.37 -12.55
N ALA A 88 -1.71 0.34 -13.18
CA ALA A 88 -2.47 -0.54 -14.05
C ALA A 88 -3.50 -1.34 -13.24
N ALA A 89 -3.13 -1.91 -12.09
CA ALA A 89 -4.06 -2.65 -11.23
C ALA A 89 -5.23 -1.79 -10.71
N LEU A 90 -4.96 -0.53 -10.35
CA LEU A 90 -5.95 0.43 -9.85
C LEU A 90 -6.90 0.91 -10.96
N SER A 91 -6.48 0.86 -12.22
CA SER A 91 -7.31 1.31 -13.34
C SER A 91 -8.60 0.49 -13.46
N LEU A 92 -9.71 1.20 -13.65
CA LEU A 92 -11.01 0.60 -13.96
C LEU A 92 -10.99 -0.14 -15.30
N THR A 93 -10.09 0.19 -16.22
CA THR A 93 -9.99 -0.48 -17.53
C THR A 93 -9.04 -1.68 -17.53
N CYS A 94 -8.43 -2.00 -16.39
CA CYS A 94 -7.54 -3.14 -16.26
C CYS A 94 -8.29 -4.44 -16.55
N THR A 95 -7.81 -5.18 -17.54
CA THR A 95 -8.40 -6.44 -17.98
C THR A 95 -7.87 -7.60 -17.15
N GLN A 96 -8.53 -8.76 -17.25
CA GLN A 96 -8.00 -9.99 -16.65
C GLN A 96 -6.58 -10.34 -17.16
N ALA A 97 -6.29 -10.09 -18.45
CA ALA A 97 -4.97 -10.33 -19.02
C ALA A 97 -3.90 -9.41 -18.42
N ASP A 98 -4.23 -8.14 -18.21
CA ASP A 98 -3.36 -7.18 -17.52
C ASP A 98 -3.11 -7.62 -16.08
N SER A 99 -4.16 -8.03 -15.37
CA SER A 99 -4.05 -8.55 -14.00
C SER A 99 -3.14 -9.76 -13.90
N VAL A 100 -3.25 -10.72 -14.81
CA VAL A 100 -2.34 -11.88 -14.85
C VAL A 100 -0.90 -11.44 -15.08
N ARG A 101 -0.65 -10.47 -15.96
CA ARG A 101 0.70 -9.93 -16.18
C ARG A 101 1.27 -9.27 -14.93
N ILE A 102 0.47 -8.46 -14.24
CA ILE A 102 0.85 -7.80 -12.98
C ILE A 102 1.20 -8.84 -11.91
N LEU A 103 0.36 -9.86 -11.75
CA LEU A 103 0.62 -10.93 -10.78
C LEU A 103 1.92 -11.68 -11.11
N LYS A 104 2.13 -12.03 -12.39
CA LYS A 104 3.37 -12.68 -12.84
C LYS A 104 4.62 -11.82 -12.60
N SER A 105 4.53 -10.49 -12.75
CA SER A 105 5.69 -9.61 -12.46
C SER A 105 6.11 -9.62 -10.99
N PHE A 106 5.23 -10.04 -10.08
CA PHE A 106 5.53 -10.23 -8.65
C PHE A 106 5.78 -11.72 -8.29
N GLY A 107 6.04 -12.57 -9.28
CA GLY A 107 6.35 -13.99 -9.06
C GLY A 107 5.14 -14.86 -8.71
N TRP A 108 3.91 -14.38 -8.93
CA TRP A 108 2.72 -15.19 -8.68
C TRP A 108 2.63 -16.35 -9.67
N ILE A 109 2.47 -17.56 -9.14
CA ILE A 109 2.23 -18.79 -9.88
C ILE A 109 0.87 -19.32 -9.45
N ARG A 110 -0.05 -19.52 -10.40
CA ARG A 110 -1.36 -20.11 -10.12
C ARG A 110 -1.18 -21.54 -9.63
N ARG A 111 -1.36 -21.79 -8.33
CA ARG A 111 -1.39 -23.14 -7.77
C ARG A 111 -2.79 -23.75 -7.97
N GLN A 112 -2.84 -25.06 -8.28
CA GLN A 112 -4.09 -25.78 -8.55
C GLN A 112 -4.97 -26.01 -7.30
N ASN A 113 -4.43 -25.83 -6.09
CA ASN A 113 -5.17 -26.01 -4.84
C ASN A 113 -5.54 -24.66 -4.21
N ASP A 114 -6.83 -24.30 -4.29
CA ASP A 114 -7.45 -23.03 -3.89
C ASP A 114 -7.41 -22.69 -2.39
N ARG A 115 -6.79 -23.51 -1.53
CA ARG A 115 -6.79 -23.25 -0.07
C ARG A 115 -5.86 -22.10 0.37
N PHE A 116 -4.87 -21.73 -0.44
CA PHE A 116 -3.89 -20.68 -0.12
C PHE A 116 -3.67 -19.76 -1.33
N TRP A 117 -4.75 -19.16 -1.79
CA TRP A 117 -4.85 -18.48 -3.08
C TRP A 117 -3.99 -17.19 -3.20
N PHE A 118 -3.57 -16.60 -2.06
CA PHE A 118 -2.53 -15.57 -2.01
C PHE A 118 -1.52 -15.84 -0.89
N GLU A 119 -0.57 -16.73 -1.15
CA GLU A 119 0.76 -16.66 -0.51
C GLU A 119 1.60 -15.60 -1.25
N GLY A 120 1.13 -14.34 -1.26
CA GLY A 120 1.96 -13.24 -1.73
C GLY A 120 3.25 -13.25 -0.92
N PRO A 121 4.44 -13.19 -1.53
CA PRO A 121 5.68 -13.20 -0.77
C PRO A 121 5.58 -12.13 0.30
N SER A 122 5.72 -12.52 1.57
CA SER A 122 5.65 -11.60 2.70
C SER A 122 6.67 -10.47 2.56
N GLU A 123 7.65 -10.59 1.67
CA GLU A 123 8.69 -9.61 1.39
C GLU A 123 8.26 -8.46 0.48
N LEU A 124 7.11 -8.56 -0.20
CA LEU A 124 6.61 -7.50 -1.08
C LEU A 124 6.33 -6.21 -0.30
N SER A 125 6.51 -5.04 -0.91
CA SER A 125 6.13 -3.76 -0.28
C SER A 125 4.61 -3.64 -0.14
N ALA A 126 4.13 -2.71 0.70
CA ALA A 126 2.69 -2.43 0.82
C ALA A 126 2.05 -2.06 -0.53
N LEU A 127 2.78 -1.32 -1.38
CA LEU A 127 2.31 -0.93 -2.70
C LEU A 127 2.19 -2.15 -3.65
N ASP A 128 3.17 -3.06 -3.61
CA ASP A 128 3.17 -4.29 -4.41
C ASP A 128 2.04 -5.23 -4.01
N ARG A 129 1.83 -5.40 -2.69
CA ARG A 129 0.73 -6.23 -2.18
C ARG A 129 -0.63 -5.63 -2.55
N LEU A 130 -0.77 -4.32 -2.46
CA LEU A 130 -1.97 -3.62 -2.93
C LEU A 130 -2.19 -3.83 -4.43
N ALA A 131 -1.13 -3.74 -5.25
CA ALA A 131 -1.21 -4.02 -6.69
C ALA A 131 -1.65 -5.46 -6.98
N CYS A 132 -1.10 -6.44 -6.26
CA CYS A 132 -1.46 -7.85 -6.39
C CYS A 132 -2.92 -8.09 -6.03
N LEU A 133 -3.37 -7.59 -4.87
CA LEU A 133 -4.75 -7.75 -4.41
C LEU A 133 -5.77 -7.09 -5.38
N LEU A 134 -5.45 -5.91 -5.90
CA LEU A 134 -6.29 -5.24 -6.90
C LEU A 134 -6.32 -6.01 -8.23
N ALA A 135 -5.20 -6.58 -8.67
CA ALA A 135 -5.15 -7.42 -9.85
C ALA A 135 -5.98 -8.70 -9.67
N MET A 136 -5.91 -9.30 -8.48
CA MET A 136 -6.66 -10.52 -8.11
C MET A 136 -8.16 -10.37 -8.20
N LEU A 137 -8.71 -9.19 -7.88
CA LEU A 137 -10.15 -8.91 -8.04
C LEU A 137 -10.66 -9.21 -9.45
N SER A 138 -9.83 -8.99 -10.47
CA SER A 138 -10.20 -9.23 -11.88
C SER A 138 -9.93 -10.66 -12.35
N CYS A 139 -9.24 -11.47 -11.56
CA CYS A 139 -8.94 -12.88 -11.85
C CYS A 139 -9.84 -13.85 -11.07
N GLU A 140 -10.32 -13.42 -9.91
CA GLU A 140 -11.09 -14.25 -8.98
C GLU A 140 -12.56 -14.33 -9.37
N ARG A 141 -13.13 -15.54 -9.29
CA ARG A 141 -14.53 -15.84 -9.64
C ARG A 141 -15.36 -16.23 -8.43
N ALA A 142 -14.72 -16.57 -7.31
CA ALA A 142 -15.37 -17.00 -6.08
C ALA A 142 -15.71 -15.80 -5.16
N PRO A 143 -17.00 -15.56 -4.82
CA PRO A 143 -17.40 -14.42 -3.99
C PRO A 143 -16.75 -14.36 -2.60
N TYR A 144 -16.48 -15.51 -1.98
CA TYR A 144 -15.86 -15.55 -0.66
C TYR A 144 -14.39 -15.12 -0.68
N HIS A 145 -13.67 -15.36 -1.79
CA HIS A 145 -12.33 -14.82 -1.99
C HIS A 145 -12.36 -13.31 -2.20
N HIS A 146 -13.38 -12.75 -2.87
CA HIS A 146 -13.52 -11.28 -2.97
C HIS A 146 -13.67 -10.61 -1.61
N ARG A 147 -14.38 -11.24 -0.66
CA ARG A 147 -14.48 -10.72 0.71
C ARG A 147 -13.14 -10.71 1.42
N GLU A 148 -12.37 -11.78 1.28
CA GLU A 148 -11.02 -11.90 1.83
C GLU A 148 -10.07 -10.87 1.21
N ILE A 149 -10.13 -10.66 -0.11
CA ILE A 149 -9.38 -9.62 -0.82
C ILE A 149 -9.71 -8.23 -0.25
N GLY A 150 -10.99 -7.91 -0.11
CA GLY A 150 -11.45 -6.64 0.41
C GLY A 150 -10.90 -6.33 1.80
N ARG A 151 -10.90 -7.32 2.69
CA ARG A 151 -10.31 -7.19 4.03
C ARG A 151 -8.79 -6.96 3.95
N ARG A 152 -8.06 -7.72 3.13
CA ARG A 152 -6.61 -7.54 2.95
C ARG A 152 -6.26 -6.19 2.33
N LEU A 153 -7.03 -5.72 1.35
CA LEU A 153 -6.86 -4.40 0.74
C LEU A 153 -6.96 -3.30 1.79
N CYS A 154 -7.91 -3.42 2.73
CA CYS A 154 -8.05 -2.49 3.84
C CYS A 154 -6.78 -2.45 4.72
N VAL A 155 -6.18 -3.61 5.03
CA VAL A 155 -4.93 -3.69 5.78
C VAL A 155 -3.77 -3.04 5.02
N GLU A 156 -3.60 -3.35 3.74
CA GLU A 156 -2.53 -2.75 2.92
C GLU A 156 -2.70 -1.25 2.77
N TYR A 157 -3.94 -0.78 2.62
CA TYR A 157 -4.27 0.65 2.57
C TYR A 157 -3.86 1.38 3.86
N VAL A 158 -4.15 0.81 5.03
CA VAL A 158 -3.71 1.37 6.33
C VAL A 158 -2.17 1.39 6.43
N ASP A 159 -1.52 0.32 6.02
CA ASP A 159 -0.05 0.23 6.05
C ASP A 159 0.60 1.29 5.15
N LEU A 160 0.08 1.44 3.93
CA LEU A 160 0.57 2.38 2.93
C LEU A 160 0.36 3.85 3.35
N THR A 161 -0.82 4.18 3.87
CA THR A 161 -1.19 5.53 4.32
C THR A 161 -0.52 5.96 5.63
N SER A 162 0.25 5.06 6.27
CA SER A 162 1.16 5.44 7.35
C SER A 162 2.33 6.29 6.85
N ALA A 163 2.70 6.18 5.57
CA ALA A 163 3.75 7.00 4.97
C ALA A 163 3.22 8.38 4.55
N ARG A 164 4.03 9.43 4.76
CA ARG A 164 3.65 10.84 4.54
C ARG A 164 3.05 11.09 3.16
N LEU A 165 3.67 10.59 2.09
CA LEU A 165 3.18 10.70 0.71
C LEU A 165 1.72 10.26 0.60
N TRP A 166 1.40 9.07 1.09
CA TRP A 166 0.08 8.47 0.93
C TRP A 166 -0.94 9.02 1.91
N LYS A 167 -0.51 9.50 3.07
CA LYS A 167 -1.40 10.14 4.06
C LYS A 167 -2.15 11.32 3.44
N ASP A 168 -1.43 12.19 2.74
CA ASP A 168 -1.99 13.39 2.10
C ASP A 168 -2.93 13.06 0.93
N HIS A 169 -2.84 11.84 0.41
CA HIS A 169 -3.58 11.33 -0.75
C HIS A 169 -4.53 10.16 -0.41
N SER A 170 -4.77 9.93 0.89
CA SER A 170 -5.44 8.74 1.40
C SER A 170 -6.91 8.65 0.96
N ALA A 171 -7.64 9.78 0.99
CA ALA A 171 -9.04 9.83 0.60
C ALA A 171 -9.25 9.49 -0.89
N ASP A 172 -8.41 10.05 -1.77
CA ASP A 172 -8.47 9.77 -3.21
C ASP A 172 -8.10 8.33 -3.53
N LEU A 173 -7.05 7.79 -2.86
CA LEU A 173 -6.67 6.39 -2.98
C LEU A 173 -7.83 5.47 -2.57
N LEU A 174 -8.44 5.72 -1.41
CA LEU A 174 -9.56 4.93 -0.92
C LEU A 174 -10.73 4.95 -1.88
N ARG A 175 -11.06 6.13 -2.42
CA ARG A 175 -12.12 6.29 -3.43
C ARG A 175 -11.84 5.44 -4.67
N LEU A 176 -10.60 5.45 -5.18
CA LEU A 176 -10.23 4.65 -6.35
C LEU A 176 -10.31 3.14 -6.08
N ILE A 177 -9.87 2.70 -4.90
CA ILE A 177 -9.99 1.29 -4.47
C ILE A 177 -11.47 0.87 -4.41
N LYS A 178 -12.33 1.69 -3.81
CA LYS A 178 -13.78 1.44 -3.75
C LYS A 178 -14.39 1.32 -5.15
N MET A 179 -14.11 2.27 -6.04
CA MET A 179 -14.59 2.24 -7.42
C MET A 179 -14.13 0.98 -8.17
N LYS A 180 -12.89 0.52 -7.91
CA LYS A 180 -12.36 -0.71 -8.51
C LYS A 180 -13.06 -1.96 -7.98
N LEU A 181 -13.32 -2.02 -6.67
CA LEU A 181 -14.07 -3.11 -6.03
C LEU A 181 -15.50 -3.20 -6.55
N GLU A 182 -16.23 -2.07 -6.55
CA GLU A 182 -17.59 -1.99 -7.10
C GLU A 182 -17.63 -2.45 -8.55
N LYS A 183 -16.66 -2.03 -9.37
CA LYS A 183 -16.60 -2.44 -10.77
C LYS A 183 -16.32 -3.93 -10.95
N ALA A 184 -15.42 -4.50 -10.14
CA ALA A 184 -14.99 -5.89 -10.31
C ALA A 184 -15.98 -6.90 -9.71
N VAL A 185 -16.63 -6.54 -8.60
CA VAL A 185 -17.39 -7.48 -7.76
C VAL A 185 -18.86 -7.05 -7.58
N GLY A 186 -19.19 -5.79 -7.85
CA GLY A 186 -20.53 -5.23 -7.60
C GLY A 186 -20.81 -4.88 -6.14
N THR A 187 -19.84 -5.10 -5.23
CA THR A 187 -19.98 -4.86 -3.79
C THR A 187 -18.67 -4.38 -3.16
N LEU A 188 -18.78 -3.67 -2.03
CA LEU A 188 -17.65 -3.13 -1.27
C LEU A 188 -17.33 -3.99 -0.04
N PHE A 189 -16.74 -5.16 -0.23
CA PHE A 189 -16.33 -5.98 0.90
C PHE A 189 -15.12 -5.37 1.63
N GLY A 190 -15.18 -5.19 2.96
CA GLY A 190 -14.02 -4.84 3.78
C GLY A 190 -13.50 -3.40 3.65
N VAL A 191 -14.01 -2.64 2.68
CA VAL A 191 -13.57 -1.27 2.33
C VAL A 191 -14.77 -0.31 2.38
N THR A 192 -15.58 -0.44 3.43
CA THR A 192 -16.72 0.45 3.71
C THR A 192 -16.31 1.63 4.60
N ASP A 193 -17.17 2.66 4.68
CA ASP A 193 -16.94 3.82 5.56
C ASP A 193 -16.94 3.47 7.06
N VAL A 194 -17.45 2.29 7.43
CA VAL A 194 -17.44 1.78 8.80
C VAL A 194 -16.19 0.94 9.06
N GLU A 195 -15.84 0.04 8.14
CA GLU A 195 -14.73 -0.90 8.34
C GLU A 195 -13.37 -0.20 8.29
N VAL A 196 -13.20 0.80 7.42
CA VAL A 196 -11.90 1.47 7.22
C VAL A 196 -11.43 2.20 8.49
N PRO A 197 -12.24 3.04 9.17
CA PRO A 197 -11.83 3.65 10.44
C PRO A 197 -11.54 2.63 11.55
N ILE A 198 -12.29 1.52 11.60
CA ILE A 198 -12.05 0.44 12.57
C ILE A 198 -10.69 -0.22 12.29
N ALA A 199 -10.43 -0.55 11.03
CA ALA A 199 -9.17 -1.13 10.60
C ALA A 199 -8.00 -0.18 10.87
N PHE A 200 -8.14 1.12 10.59
CA PHE A 200 -7.12 2.12 10.92
C PHE A 200 -6.74 2.11 12.39
N ARG A 201 -7.75 2.14 13.29
CA ARG A 201 -7.49 2.14 14.74
C ARG A 201 -6.79 0.86 15.18
N PHE A 202 -7.27 -0.30 14.71
CA PHE A 202 -6.71 -1.58 15.10
C PHE A 202 -5.30 -1.80 14.54
N TRP A 203 -5.12 -1.66 13.22
CA TRP A 203 -3.83 -1.91 12.58
C TRP A 203 -2.79 -0.84 12.89
N GLY A 204 -3.21 0.41 13.12
CA GLY A 204 -2.33 1.45 13.65
C GLY A 204 -1.78 1.08 15.03
N LEU A 205 -2.66 0.66 15.95
CA LEU A 205 -2.28 0.19 17.28
C LEU A 205 -1.32 -1.02 17.20
N VAL A 206 -1.62 -2.01 16.37
CA VAL A 206 -0.78 -3.21 16.19
C VAL A 206 0.59 -2.87 15.61
N LYS A 207 0.65 -1.97 14.63
CA LYS A 207 1.90 -1.55 13.99
C LYS A 207 2.78 -0.76 14.96
N ASP A 208 2.20 0.20 15.67
CA ASP A 208 2.91 1.00 16.66
C ASP A 208 3.46 0.11 17.79
N ASP A 209 2.67 -0.86 18.27
CA ASP A 209 3.12 -1.83 19.27
C ASP A 209 4.29 -2.67 18.78
N PHE A 210 4.20 -3.22 17.57
CA PHE A 210 5.26 -4.02 16.99
C PHE A 210 6.58 -3.24 16.95
N PHE A 211 6.59 -2.04 16.41
CA PHE A 211 7.81 -1.24 16.28
C PHE A 211 8.36 -0.70 17.61
N ARG A 212 7.53 -0.57 18.65
CA ARG A 212 7.96 -0.11 19.97
C ARG A 212 8.46 -1.26 20.87
N ASN A 213 7.85 -2.43 20.78
CA ASN A 213 8.00 -3.46 21.81
C ASN A 213 8.63 -4.77 21.32
N GLU A 214 8.72 -5.04 20.02
CA GLU A 214 9.36 -6.26 19.51
C GLU A 214 10.84 -6.03 19.18
N SER A 215 11.72 -6.84 19.76
CA SER A 215 13.18 -6.75 19.60
C SER A 215 13.66 -6.90 18.15
N ILE A 216 12.91 -7.61 17.30
CA ILE A 216 13.25 -7.84 15.89
C ILE A 216 12.53 -6.87 14.95
N ALA A 217 11.86 -5.86 15.50
CA ALA A 217 11.02 -4.97 14.71
C ALA A 217 11.82 -4.30 13.60
N SER A 218 11.35 -4.53 12.37
CA SER A 218 11.94 -3.99 11.15
C SER A 218 10.91 -4.02 10.04
N VAL A 219 11.12 -3.22 9.00
CA VAL A 219 10.27 -3.21 7.80
C VAL A 219 10.20 -4.60 7.15
N ARG A 220 11.26 -5.42 7.27
CA ARG A 220 11.31 -6.80 6.76
C ARG A 220 10.54 -7.80 7.64
N ALA A 221 10.51 -7.59 8.95
CA ALA A 221 9.81 -8.48 9.88
C ALA A 221 8.30 -8.16 10.02
N TRP A 222 7.92 -6.90 9.75
CA TRP A 222 6.54 -6.43 9.85
C TRP A 222 5.53 -7.27 9.07
N PRO A 223 5.77 -7.67 7.81
CA PRO A 223 4.80 -8.46 7.06
C PRO A 223 4.51 -9.82 7.70
N ALA A 224 5.52 -10.47 8.28
CA ALA A 224 5.33 -11.75 8.97
C ALA A 224 4.50 -11.58 10.26
N TRP A 225 4.72 -10.50 11.00
CA TRP A 225 3.89 -10.16 12.16
C TRP A 225 2.44 -9.90 11.74
N ARG A 226 2.26 -9.08 10.71
CA ARG A 226 0.95 -8.71 10.18
C ARG A 226 0.17 -9.91 9.68
N GLU A 227 0.78 -10.83 8.92
CA GLU A 227 0.11 -12.08 8.51
C GLU A 227 -0.24 -12.96 9.72
N ALA A 228 0.60 -13.01 10.74
CA ALA A 228 0.30 -13.73 11.98
C ALA A 228 -0.92 -13.15 12.71
N VAL A 229 -1.09 -11.82 12.73
CA VAL A 229 -2.28 -11.14 13.27
C VAL A 229 -3.50 -11.33 12.38
N TYR A 230 -3.31 -11.26 11.05
CA TYR A 230 -4.39 -11.40 10.08
C TYR A 230 -5.08 -12.76 10.18
N THR A 231 -4.30 -13.82 10.42
CA THR A 231 -4.78 -15.21 10.57
C THR A 231 -5.40 -15.52 11.94
N LEU A 232 -5.60 -14.51 12.79
CA LEU A 232 -6.40 -14.64 14.00
C LEU A 232 -7.89 -14.55 13.66
N ASN A 233 -8.72 -15.23 14.45
CA ASN A 233 -10.17 -15.01 14.41
C ASN A 233 -10.50 -13.63 15.02
N TRP A 234 -11.75 -13.18 14.89
CA TRP A 234 -12.15 -11.86 15.35
C TRP A 234 -12.01 -11.68 16.88
N GLU A 235 -12.27 -12.74 17.66
CA GLU A 235 -12.12 -12.73 19.12
C GLU A 235 -10.65 -12.55 19.53
N ASP A 236 -9.74 -13.30 18.91
CA ASP A 236 -8.30 -13.19 19.14
C ASP A 236 -7.78 -11.81 18.70
N GLN A 237 -8.31 -11.22 17.61
CA GLN A 237 -7.94 -9.85 17.21
C GLN A 237 -8.39 -8.82 18.25
N PHE A 238 -9.60 -8.97 18.81
CA PHE A 238 -10.09 -8.11 19.88
C PHE A 238 -9.20 -8.20 21.13
N ARG A 239 -8.93 -9.43 21.59
CA ARG A 239 -8.04 -9.70 22.74
C ARG A 239 -6.63 -9.15 22.53
N LEU A 240 -6.09 -9.28 21.32
CA LEU A 240 -4.80 -8.70 20.98
C LEU A 240 -4.83 -7.17 21.12
N GLY A 241 -5.88 -6.52 20.61
CA GLY A 241 -6.06 -5.08 20.72
C GLY A 241 -6.14 -4.61 22.17
N ASP A 242 -6.87 -5.33 23.01
CA ASP A 242 -7.01 -5.01 24.44
C ASP A 242 -5.71 -5.26 25.21
N PHE A 243 -4.99 -6.35 24.92
CA PHE A 243 -3.66 -6.59 25.46
C PHE A 243 -2.71 -5.42 25.18
N ILE A 244 -2.67 -4.96 23.94
CA ILE A 244 -1.74 -3.88 23.52
C ILE A 244 -2.06 -2.58 24.27
N LYS A 245 -3.34 -2.21 24.39
CA LYS A 245 -3.76 -0.98 25.09
C LYS A 245 -3.39 -0.99 26.57
N HIS A 246 -3.49 -2.14 27.22
CA HIS A 246 -3.32 -2.27 28.68
C HIS A 246 -1.98 -2.90 29.08
N ARG A 247 -1.03 -3.07 28.15
CA ARG A 247 0.24 -3.79 28.40
C ARG A 247 1.05 -3.27 29.59
N ASN A 248 0.99 -1.96 29.85
CA ASN A 248 1.73 -1.32 30.93
C ASN A 248 0.94 -1.24 32.25
N MET A 249 -0.29 -1.76 32.28
CA MET A 249 -1.08 -1.82 33.50
C MET A 249 -0.70 -3.09 34.30
N PRO A 250 -0.80 -3.06 35.64
CA PRO A 250 -0.58 -4.23 36.46
C PRO A 250 -1.55 -5.35 36.05
N LEU A 251 -1.06 -6.58 35.94
CA LEU A 251 -1.89 -7.76 35.68
C LEU A 251 -2.84 -7.96 36.87
N GLN A 252 -4.13 -7.80 36.65
CA GLN A 252 -5.17 -7.85 37.66
C GLN A 252 -6.00 -9.14 37.60
N SER A 253 -5.94 -9.93 36.52
CA SER A 253 -6.86 -11.08 36.35
C SER A 253 -6.33 -12.24 35.50
N GLN A 254 -7.03 -13.40 35.57
CA GLN A 254 -6.82 -14.55 34.66
C GLN A 254 -7.14 -14.22 33.19
N ILE A 255 -7.99 -13.22 32.93
CA ILE A 255 -8.33 -12.77 31.57
C ILE A 255 -7.08 -12.18 30.89
N ASP A 256 -6.26 -11.45 31.64
CA ASP A 256 -5.00 -10.88 31.16
C ASP A 256 -3.99 -11.96 30.73
N GLU A 257 -4.09 -13.17 31.30
CA GLU A 257 -3.25 -14.30 30.90
C GLU A 257 -3.67 -14.86 29.53
N PHE A 258 -4.97 -14.92 29.23
CA PHE A 258 -5.47 -15.32 27.91
C PHE A 258 -5.06 -14.33 26.82
N ASP A 259 -5.16 -13.04 27.10
CA ASP A 259 -4.79 -11.98 26.18
C ASP A 259 -3.28 -12.00 25.87
N ARG A 260 -2.46 -12.24 26.89
CA ARG A 260 -1.02 -12.46 26.73
C ARG A 260 -0.70 -13.74 25.93
N ARG A 261 -1.50 -14.81 26.04
CA ARG A 261 -1.35 -16.03 25.23
C ARG A 261 -1.58 -15.74 23.75
N VAL A 262 -2.56 -14.90 23.40
CA VAL A 262 -2.78 -14.49 22.00
C VAL A 262 -1.56 -13.74 21.46
N TYR A 263 -0.99 -12.80 22.23
CA TYR A 263 0.24 -12.10 21.83
C TYR A 263 1.41 -13.06 21.59
N ARG A 264 1.65 -14.01 22.52
CA ARG A 264 2.68 -15.05 22.36
C ARG A 264 2.46 -15.92 21.14
N LYS A 265 1.20 -16.26 20.82
CA LYS A 265 0.80 -17.01 19.63
C LYS A 265 1.13 -16.26 18.34
N VAL A 266 0.84 -14.96 18.26
CA VAL A 266 1.23 -14.10 17.13
C VAL A 266 2.75 -14.09 16.97
N ARG A 267 3.48 -13.83 18.05
CA ARG A 267 4.94 -13.80 18.05
C ARG A 267 5.54 -15.13 17.58
N ALA A 268 5.06 -16.26 18.08
CA ALA A 268 5.50 -17.58 17.67
C ALA A 268 5.23 -17.86 16.19
N ARG A 269 4.07 -17.45 15.66
CA ARG A 269 3.74 -17.57 14.23
C ARG A 269 4.68 -16.74 13.35
N MET A 270 4.95 -15.49 13.75
CA MET A 270 5.92 -14.63 13.04
C MET A 270 7.29 -15.30 12.97
N TYR A 271 7.85 -15.75 14.10
CA TYR A 271 9.19 -16.38 14.10
C TYR A 271 9.25 -17.63 13.22
N ARG A 272 8.20 -18.46 13.20
CA ARG A 272 8.12 -19.61 12.29
C ARG A 272 8.14 -19.18 10.82
N ALA A 273 7.41 -18.13 10.46
CA ALA A 273 7.39 -17.61 9.09
C ALA A 273 8.76 -17.06 8.68
N LEU A 274 9.40 -16.27 9.55
CA LEU A 274 10.73 -15.71 9.28
C LEU A 274 11.81 -16.80 9.15
N ASN A 275 11.76 -17.84 10.00
CA ASN A 275 12.71 -18.96 9.92
C ASN A 275 12.51 -19.79 8.64
N LYS A 276 11.26 -20.00 8.21
CA LYS A 276 10.95 -20.67 6.94
C LYS A 276 11.47 -19.87 5.75
N ALA A 277 11.31 -18.54 5.76
CA ALA A 277 11.85 -17.67 4.71
C ALA A 277 13.38 -17.79 4.62
N ARG A 278 14.09 -17.67 5.75
CA ARG A 278 15.56 -17.84 5.80
C ARG A 278 16.06 -19.20 5.29
N ALA A 279 15.33 -20.27 5.58
CA ALA A 279 15.70 -21.61 5.11
C ALA A 279 15.47 -21.81 3.60
N THR A 280 14.68 -20.95 2.96
CA THR A 280 14.35 -21.04 1.52
C THR A 280 15.08 -20.00 0.67
N THR A 281 15.71 -18.99 1.29
CA THR A 281 16.63 -18.07 0.61
C THR A 281 18.03 -18.69 0.57
N PRO A 282 18.60 -19.05 -0.59
CA PRO A 282 19.99 -19.48 -0.66
C PRO A 282 20.90 -18.34 -0.21
N VAL A 283 21.90 -18.66 0.60
CA VAL A 283 22.98 -17.73 0.94
C VAL A 283 23.73 -17.44 -0.37
N LEU A 284 23.62 -16.21 -0.86
CA LEU A 284 24.46 -15.67 -1.93
C LEU A 284 25.79 -15.22 -1.35
#